data_AF-A0AAD7A5N3-F1
#
_entry.id   AF-A0AAD7A5N3-F1
#
_cell.length_a   1.000
_cell.length_b   1.000
_cell.length_c   1.000
_cell.angle_alpha   90.00
_cell.angle_beta   90.00
_cell.angle_gamma   90.00
#
_symmetry.space_group_name_H-M   'P 1'
#
loop_
_entity.id
_entity.type
_entity.pdbx_description
1 polymer ?
#
loop_
_entity_poly.entity_id
_entity_poly.type
_entity_poly.pdbx_seq_one_letter_code
_entity_poly.pdbx_strand_id
1 'polypeptide(L)' 'DSDQVYWSLEPAGNTRMTEEECDSIGLPRLEFIFLPRANFWHEYHYHAIHEFFEAKGINPYSDCVAQLLGLP' A
#
# COMPACT_ATOMS: atom_id res chain seq x y z
N ASP A 1 12.87 -1.58 -8.31
CA ASP A 1 12.68 -3.03 -8.17
C ASP A 1 11.52 -3.29 -7.25
N SER A 2 10.39 -3.73 -7.81
CA SER A 2 9.24 -4.17 -7.01
C SER A 2 9.58 -5.52 -6.39
N ASP A 3 9.42 -5.65 -5.07
CA ASP A 3 9.54 -6.93 -4.37
C ASP A 3 8.58 -7.93 -5.01
N GLN A 4 9.12 -8.84 -5.81
CA GLN A 4 8.35 -9.82 -6.55
C GLN A 4 8.00 -10.94 -5.56
N VAL A 5 6.76 -10.98 -5.10
CA VAL A 5 6.27 -12.03 -4.19
C VAL A 5 6.18 -13.36 -4.94
N TYR A 6 6.63 -14.45 -4.32
CA TYR A 6 6.59 -15.80 -4.89
C TYR A 6 6.17 -16.83 -3.84
N TRP A 7 5.71 -17.99 -4.31
CA TRP A 7 5.41 -19.13 -3.46
C TRP A 7 6.67 -19.93 -3.16
N SER A 8 6.78 -20.38 -1.90
CA SER A 8 7.84 -21.28 -1.42
C SER A 8 7.23 -22.32 -0.49
N LEU A 9 7.73 -23.54 -0.53
CA LEU A 9 7.40 -24.60 0.43
C LEU A 9 8.31 -24.56 1.66
N GLU A 10 9.39 -23.79 1.61
CA GLU A 10 10.32 -23.66 2.72
C GLU A 10 9.87 -22.55 3.66
N PRO A 11 9.88 -22.77 4.99
CA PRO A 11 9.54 -21.74 5.96
C PRO A 11 10.41 -20.48 5.86
N ALA A 12 11.65 -20.64 5.38
CA ALA A 12 12.58 -19.54 5.17
C ALA A 12 12.37 -18.78 3.85
N GLY A 13 11.60 -19.36 2.92
CA GLY A 13 11.31 -18.74 1.63
C GLY A 13 12.48 -18.72 0.65
N ASN A 14 13.58 -19.46 0.89
CA ASN A 14 14.79 -19.33 0.05
C ASN A 14 14.65 -19.94 -1.35
N THR A 15 13.71 -20.88 -1.51
CA THR A 15 13.48 -21.59 -2.77
C THR A 15 12.15 -21.17 -3.36
N ARG A 16 12.17 -20.58 -4.55
CA ARG A 16 10.98 -20.20 -5.31
C ARG A 16 10.42 -21.41 -6.05
N MET A 17 9.11 -21.63 -5.95
CA MET A 17 8.38 -22.61 -6.77
C MET A 17 8.23 -22.11 -8.21
N THR A 18 8.23 -23.04 -9.17
CA THR A 18 7.89 -22.71 -10.56
C THR A 18 6.37 -22.50 -10.72
N GLU A 19 5.95 -21.89 -11.83
CA GLU A 19 4.53 -21.68 -12.09
C GLU A 19 3.80 -23.00 -12.34
N GLU A 20 4.45 -23.97 -13.00
CA GLU A 20 3.89 -25.31 -13.23
C GLU A 20 3.66 -26.05 -11.92
N GLU A 21 4.61 -25.94 -10.98
CA GLU A 21 4.47 -26.49 -9.64
C GLU A 21 3.28 -25.85 -8.93
N CYS A 22 3.17 -24.51 -8.95
CA CYS A 22 2.07 -23.77 -8.35
C CYS A 22 0.71 -24.18 -8.93
N ASP A 23 0.60 -24.24 -10.26
CA ASP A 23 -0.63 -24.61 -10.96
C ASP A 23 -1.05 -26.05 -10.62
N SER A 24 -0.09 -26.97 -10.49
CA SER A 24 -0.36 -28.40 -10.21
C SER A 24 -0.99 -28.63 -8.84
N ILE A 25 -0.67 -27.79 -7.85
CA ILE A 25 -1.23 -27.86 -6.49
C ILE A 25 -2.38 -26.86 -6.27
N GLY A 26 -2.75 -26.10 -7.31
CA GLY A 26 -3.85 -25.14 -7.26
C GLY A 26 -3.55 -23.88 -6.46
N LEU A 27 -2.28 -23.46 -6.37
CA LEU A 27 -1.94 -22.19 -5.74
C LEU A 27 -2.43 -21.01 -6.59
N PRO A 28 -2.98 -19.97 -5.96
CA PRO A 28 -3.45 -18.79 -6.69
C PRO A 28 -2.26 -18.03 -7.27
N ARG A 29 -2.44 -17.51 -8.48
CA ARG A 29 -1.49 -16.59 -9.10
C ARG A 29 -1.62 -15.22 -8.42
N LEU A 30 -0.54 -14.78 -7.79
CA LEU A 30 -0.46 -13.48 -7.13
C LEU A 30 -0.18 -12.39 -8.17
N GLU A 31 -1.24 -11.85 -8.76
CA GLU A 31 -1.15 -10.61 -9.52
C GLU A 31 -1.31 -9.45 -8.55
N PHE A 32 -0.19 -8.90 -8.07
CA PHE A 32 -0.21 -7.60 -7.40
C PHE A 32 -0.51 -6.55 -8.45
N ILE A 33 -1.78 -6.25 -8.63
CA ILE A 33 -2.18 -5.00 -9.29
C ILE A 33 -1.77 -3.91 -8.31
N PHE A 34 -0.54 -3.40 -8.49
CA PHE A 34 -0.16 -2.12 -7.92
C PHE A 34 -1.04 -1.10 -8.61
N LEU A 35 -2.25 -0.88 -8.08
CA LEU A 35 -3.03 0.29 -8.41
C LEU A 35 -2.24 1.42 -7.75
N PRO A 36 -1.56 2.30 -8.51
CA PRO A 36 -1.10 3.54 -7.91
C PRO A 36 -2.35 4.38 -7.65
N ARG A 37 -3.13 4.02 -6.64
CA ARG A 37 -3.95 5.00 -5.92
C ARG A 37 -3.02 5.80 -5.02
N ALA A 38 -1.92 6.32 -5.60
CA ALA A 38 -1.48 7.62 -5.19
C ALA A 38 -2.64 8.52 -5.61
N ASN A 39 -3.52 8.81 -4.66
CA ASN A 39 -4.43 9.93 -4.83
C ASN A 39 -3.48 11.12 -5.01
N PHE A 40 -3.23 11.52 -6.25
CA PHE A 40 -2.48 12.73 -6.53
C PHE A 40 -3.41 13.86 -6.20
N TRP A 41 -3.29 14.37 -4.98
CA TRP A 41 -3.98 15.57 -4.59
C TRP A 41 -3.26 16.71 -5.28
N HIS A 42 -3.99 17.46 -6.11
CA HIS A 42 -3.49 18.75 -6.54
C HIS A 42 -3.14 19.59 -5.32
N GLU A 43 -2.08 20.38 -5.42
CA GLU A 43 -1.54 21.21 -4.34
C GLU A 43 -2.62 22.04 -3.62
N TYR A 44 -3.62 22.54 -4.35
CA TYR A 44 -4.71 23.32 -3.75
C TYR A 44 -5.59 22.50 -2.79
N HIS A 45 -5.80 21.20 -3.05
CA HIS A 45 -6.56 20.35 -2.13
C HIS A 45 -5.76 20.09 -0.85
N TYR A 46 -4.45 19.90 -0.98
CA TYR A 46 -3.56 19.73 0.16
C TYR A 46 -3.60 20.98 1.06
N HIS A 47 -3.43 22.17 0.48
CA HIS A 47 -3.50 23.44 1.23
C HIS A 47 -4.88 23.66 1.88
N ALA A 48 -5.97 23.41 1.14
CA ALA A 48 -7.32 23.57 1.69
C ALA A 48 -7.60 22.67 2.91
N ILE A 49 -7.06 21.45 2.92
CA ILE A 49 -7.17 20.56 4.09
C ILE A 49 -6.32 21.04 5.25
N HIS A 50 -5.10 21.52 4.99
CA HIS A 50 -4.25 22.08 6.03
C HIS A 50 -4.91 23.28 6.70
N GLU A 51 -5.41 24.24 5.90
CA GLU A 51 -6.13 25.41 6.40
C GLU A 51 -7.37 25.01 7.22
N PHE A 52 -8.11 23.98 6.80
CA PHE A 52 -9.25 23.47 7.54
C PHE A 52 -8.86 22.95 8.93
N PHE A 53 -7.79 22.15 9.04
CA PHE A 53 -7.34 21.62 10.33
C PHE A 53 -6.78 22.71 11.24
N GLU A 54 -6.01 23.66 10.69
CA GLU A 54 -5.52 24.83 11.44
C GLU A 54 -6.68 25.68 11.97
N ALA A 55 -7.72 25.92 11.16
CA ALA A 55 -8.93 26.63 11.60
C ALA A 55 -9.70 25.88 12.71
N LYS A 56 -9.52 24.56 12.83
CA LYS A 56 -10.04 23.74 13.93
C LYS A 56 -9.13 23.68 15.16
N GLY A 57 -7.96 24.33 15.11
CA GLY A 57 -6.95 24.25 16.16
C GLY A 57 -6.26 22.88 16.25
N ILE A 58 -6.31 22.10 15.17
CA ILE A 58 -5.70 20.78 15.07
C ILE A 58 -4.39 20.93 14.30
N ASN A 59 -3.30 20.33 14.79
CA ASN A 59 -2.05 20.28 14.05
C ASN A 59 -2.21 19.38 12.80
N PRO A 60 -2.16 19.91 11.57
CA PRO A 60 -2.34 19.13 10.34
C PRO A 60 -1.23 18.08 10.14
N TYR A 61 -0.09 18.23 10.80
CA TYR A 61 1.05 17.30 10.73
C TYR A 61 1.03 16.23 11.83
N SER A 62 -0.09 16.08 12.56
CA SER A 62 -0.20 15.08 13.62
C SER A 62 -0.62 13.71 13.07
N ASP A 63 -0.17 12.64 13.74
CA ASP A 63 -0.57 11.26 13.42
C ASP A 63 -2.10 11.07 13.49
N CYS A 64 -2.78 11.84 14.34
CA CYS A 64 -4.24 11.88 14.42
C CYS A 64 -4.87 12.30 13.08
N VAL A 65 -4.31 13.32 12.42
CA VAL A 65 -4.80 13.79 11.12
C VAL A 65 -4.50 12.76 10.03
N ALA A 66 -3.33 12.12 10.06
CA ALA A 66 -3.01 11.02 9.14
C ALA A 66 -4.04 9.88 9.28
N GLN A 67 -4.33 9.45 10.51
CA GLN A 67 -5.33 8.40 10.78
C GLN A 67 -6.75 8.81 10.35
N LEU A 68 -7.15 10.07 10.56
CA LEU A 68 -8.44 10.60 10.08
C LEU A 68 -8.57 10.56 8.56
N LEU A 69 -7.45 10.70 7.84
CA LEU A 69 -7.38 10.61 6.38
C LEU A 69 -7.17 9.17 5.86
N GLY A 70 -7.13 8.18 6.76
CA GLY A 70 -6.91 6.77 6.42
C GLY A 70 -5.47 6.46 6.00
N LEU A 71 -4.53 7.32 6.39
CA LEU A 71 -3.10 7.13 6.20
C LEU A 71 -2.50 6.40 7.42
N PRO A 72 -1.40 5.63 7.23
CA PRO A 72 -0.74 4.90 8.32
C PRO A 72 -0.16 5.83 9.39
#